data_AF-A0A969UFH3-F1
#
_entry.id   AF-A0A969UFH3-F1
#
_cell.length_a   1.000
_cell.length_b   1.000
_cell.length_c   1.000
_cell.angle_alpha   90.00
_cell.angle_beta   90.00
_cell.angle_gamma   90.00
#
_symmetry.space_group_name_H-M   'P 1'
#
loop_
_entity.id
_entity.type
_entity.pdbx_description
1 polymer ?
#
loop_
_entity_poly.entity_id
_entity_poly.type
_entity_poly.pdbx_seq_one_letter_code
_entity_poly.pdbx_strand_id
1 'polypeptide(L)'
;MVFHDGADDCGWHGPVALDCRSDHGKGIGNGTSIIITVNIIAALPGALIQAWKFFTEGSPWKAVMMVVMIALLLAVIASAIAITQAQRKIAVQYAKRVVGRKQFGGQTQYLPLKVNYAGVMPIIFATAVLSLPPMMLQWFFPTQGWATKIYGELVGGGTWYYILGGIGIFLFSYFWVAMMFQPSQISEDLKRNGGYIPGVRPGKPTADFLDFTMTRLTFAGAIF
;
A
#
# COMPACT_ATOMS: atom_id res chain seq x y z
N MET A 1 10.53 -21.52 3.94
CA MET A 1 11.97 -21.41 4.22
C MET A 1 12.14 -20.14 5.04
N VAL A 2 12.22 -20.27 6.37
CA VAL A 2 12.32 -19.16 7.32
C VAL A 2 13.80 -18.87 7.49
N PHE A 3 14.27 -17.69 7.08
CA PHE A 3 15.62 -17.25 7.37
C PHE A 3 15.65 -16.75 8.82
N HIS A 4 16.14 -17.60 9.71
CA HIS A 4 16.64 -17.20 11.01
C HIS A 4 18.13 -16.90 10.83
N ASP A 5 18.50 -15.62 10.86
CA ASP A 5 19.86 -15.21 11.22
C ASP A 5 19.71 -14.15 12.32
N GLY A 6 19.68 -14.63 13.57
CA GLY A 6 19.76 -13.82 14.78
C GLY A 6 21.21 -13.77 15.24
N ALA A 7 21.92 -12.70 14.91
CA ALA A 7 23.13 -12.33 15.61
C ALA A 7 22.72 -11.55 16.86
N ASP A 8 22.60 -12.25 17.99
CA ASP A 8 22.37 -11.64 19.30
C ASP A 8 23.70 -11.15 19.87
N ASP A 9 23.95 -9.84 19.84
CA ASP A 9 25.13 -9.22 20.48
C ASP A 9 24.91 -9.14 22.01
N CYS A 10 25.30 -10.20 22.72
CA CYS A 10 25.27 -10.25 24.19
C CYS A 10 26.52 -9.56 24.78
N GLY A 11 26.35 -8.35 25.32
CA GLY A 11 27.40 -7.60 26.02
C GLY A 11 27.31 -7.70 27.55
N TRP A 12 28.41 -8.01 28.22
CA TRP A 12 28.50 -8.01 29.69
C TRP A 12 28.75 -6.59 30.22
N HIS A 13 27.78 -6.01 30.94
CA HIS A 13 27.97 -4.78 31.71
C HIS A 13 28.05 -5.11 33.21
N GLY A 14 29.27 -5.33 33.72
CA GLY A 14 29.51 -5.51 35.15
C GLY A 14 28.99 -6.83 35.72
N PRO A 15 28.92 -6.97 37.06
CA PRO A 15 28.71 -8.26 37.71
C PRO A 15 27.25 -8.77 37.74
N VAL A 16 26.24 -8.00 37.31
CA VAL A 16 24.82 -8.41 37.45
C VAL A 16 23.92 -7.78 36.36
N ALA A 17 23.87 -8.38 35.17
CA ALA A 17 22.73 -8.46 34.23
C ALA A 17 23.23 -8.73 32.79
N LEU A 18 22.70 -9.79 32.16
CA LEU A 18 22.79 -9.99 30.70
C LEU A 18 21.68 -9.13 30.05
N ASP A 19 22.05 -7.98 29.51
CA ASP A 19 21.14 -7.18 28.67
C ASP A 19 21.22 -7.72 27.23
N CYS A 20 20.34 -8.66 26.90
CA CYS A 20 20.18 -9.14 25.53
C CYS A 20 19.37 -8.11 24.75
N ARG A 21 20.05 -7.14 24.12
CA ARG A 21 19.40 -6.28 23.14
C ARG A 21 19.23 -7.07 21.84
N SER A 22 18.00 -7.54 21.61
CA SER A 22 17.62 -8.12 20.32
C SER A 22 17.78 -7.06 19.23
N ASP A 23 18.87 -7.15 18.49
CA ASP A 23 19.28 -6.18 17.46
C ASP A 23 18.56 -6.44 16.12
N HIS A 24 17.28 -6.84 16.17
CA HIS A 24 16.40 -6.85 15.00
C HIS A 24 16.15 -5.44 14.42
N GLY A 25 16.69 -4.39 15.06
CA GLY A 25 16.50 -2.98 14.70
C GLY A 25 17.34 -2.46 13.52
N LYS A 26 18.20 -3.28 12.91
CA LYS A 26 19.01 -2.87 11.74
C LYS A 26 18.41 -3.33 10.40
N GLY A 27 17.20 -3.89 10.39
CA GLY A 27 16.47 -4.19 9.15
C GLY A 27 15.95 -2.91 8.49
N ILE A 28 16.42 -2.60 7.28
CA ILE A 28 15.86 -1.51 6.48
C ILE A 28 14.51 -1.95 5.93
N GLY A 29 13.43 -1.61 6.62
CA GLY A 29 12.05 -1.73 6.13
C GLY A 29 11.19 -2.81 6.82
N ASN A 30 9.90 -2.82 6.48
CA ASN A 30 8.94 -3.81 6.98
C ASN A 30 9.21 -5.18 6.31
N GLY A 31 9.52 -6.21 7.10
CA GLY A 31 10.01 -7.52 6.60
C GLY A 31 9.10 -8.17 5.55
N THR A 32 7.78 -8.05 5.68
CA THR A 32 6.82 -8.56 4.68
C THR A 32 6.96 -7.86 3.33
N SER A 33 7.21 -6.54 3.32
CA SER A 33 7.38 -5.77 2.09
C SER A 33 8.66 -6.14 1.34
N ILE A 34 9.75 -6.45 2.05
CA ILE A 34 11.03 -6.80 1.42
C ILE A 34 10.91 -8.15 0.70
N ILE A 35 10.26 -9.13 1.32
CA ILE A 35 10.03 -10.45 0.73
C ILE A 35 9.22 -10.34 -0.56
N ILE A 36 8.17 -9.51 -0.57
CA ILE A 36 7.34 -9.30 -1.77
C ILE A 36 8.17 -8.64 -2.87
N THR A 37 8.92 -7.60 -2.55
CA THR A 37 9.77 -6.89 -3.52
C THR A 37 10.81 -7.82 -4.15
N VAL A 38 11.47 -8.67 -3.36
CA VAL A 38 12.45 -9.64 -3.88
C VAL A 38 11.80 -10.64 -4.84
N ASN A 39 10.61 -11.15 -4.52
CA ASN A 39 9.88 -12.07 -5.40
C ASN A 39 9.50 -11.42 -6.74
N ILE A 40 9.04 -10.17 -6.72
CA ILE A 40 8.70 -9.44 -7.95
C ILE A 40 9.97 -9.22 -8.81
N ILE A 41 11.08 -8.80 -8.18
CA ILE A 41 12.34 -8.58 -8.89
C ILE A 41 12.88 -9.88 -9.50
N ALA A 42 12.77 -11.01 -8.79
CA ALA A 42 13.21 -12.31 -9.29
C ALA A 42 12.43 -12.76 -10.55
N ALA A 43 11.16 -12.34 -10.69
CA ALA A 43 10.33 -12.66 -11.85
C ALA A 43 10.59 -11.77 -13.09
N LEU A 44 11.10 -10.54 -12.88
CA LEU A 44 11.37 -9.58 -13.97
C LEU A 44 12.30 -10.10 -15.09
N PRO A 45 13.46 -10.72 -14.83
CA PRO A 45 14.34 -11.18 -15.91
C PRO A 45 13.68 -12.25 -16.79
N GLY A 46 12.87 -13.14 -16.20
CA GLY A 46 12.11 -14.14 -16.96
C GLY A 46 11.06 -13.50 -17.88
N ALA A 47 10.35 -12.48 -17.39
CA ALA A 47 9.38 -11.73 -18.17
C ALA A 47 10.03 -10.96 -19.34
N LEU A 48 11.20 -10.36 -19.12
CA LEU A 48 11.96 -9.65 -20.16
C LEU A 48 12.43 -10.59 -21.27
N ILE A 49 12.92 -11.78 -20.92
CA ILE A 49 13.36 -12.78 -21.91
C ILE A 49 12.16 -13.28 -22.74
N GLN A 50 11.00 -13.52 -22.13
CA GLN A 50 9.80 -13.93 -22.85
C GLN A 50 9.30 -12.82 -23.79
N ALA A 51 9.28 -11.57 -23.31
CA ALA A 51 8.93 -10.42 -24.14
C ALA A 51 9.89 -10.29 -25.33
N TRP A 52 11.20 -10.38 -25.10
CA TRP A 52 12.21 -10.30 -26.16
C TRP A 52 12.00 -11.36 -27.25
N LYS A 53 11.83 -12.63 -26.85
CA LYS A 53 11.57 -13.75 -27.77
C LYS A 53 10.30 -13.54 -28.60
N PHE A 54 9.23 -13.07 -27.96
CA PHE A 54 7.94 -12.83 -28.62
C PHE A 54 8.04 -11.79 -29.75
N PHE A 55 8.90 -10.79 -29.58
CA PHE A 55 9.09 -9.71 -30.54
C PHE A 55 10.18 -9.97 -31.59
N THR A 56 11.20 -10.79 -31.29
CA THR A 56 12.26 -11.14 -32.28
C THR A 56 11.82 -12.17 -33.32
N GLU A 57 10.84 -13.01 -32.99
CA GLU A 57 10.40 -14.12 -33.86
C GLU A 57 9.25 -13.76 -34.83
N GLY A 58 9.03 -12.48 -35.19
CA GLY A 58 7.94 -12.19 -36.14
C GLY A 58 7.91 -10.83 -36.86
N SER A 59 7.00 -10.80 -37.83
CA SER A 59 6.67 -9.76 -38.83
C SER A 59 6.83 -8.29 -38.36
N PRO A 60 7.18 -7.33 -39.25
CA PRO A 60 7.42 -5.91 -38.92
C PRO A 60 6.34 -5.21 -38.07
N TRP A 61 5.09 -5.69 -38.09
CA TRP A 61 4.01 -5.21 -37.21
C TRP A 61 4.31 -5.38 -35.71
N LYS A 62 5.09 -6.41 -35.33
CA LYS A 62 5.49 -6.66 -33.94
C LYS A 62 6.48 -5.62 -33.42
N ALA A 63 7.31 -5.03 -34.28
CA ALA A 63 8.24 -3.97 -33.88
C ALA A 63 7.49 -2.70 -33.43
N VAL A 64 6.42 -2.32 -34.14
CA VAL A 64 5.52 -1.22 -33.73
C VAL A 64 4.83 -1.54 -32.40
N MET A 65 4.36 -2.78 -32.24
CA MET A 65 3.71 -3.22 -31.00
C MET A 65 4.66 -3.21 -29.79
N MET A 66 5.95 -3.49 -29.98
CA MET A 66 6.97 -3.37 -28.92
C MET A 66 7.10 -1.93 -28.42
N VAL A 67 7.19 -0.96 -29.34
CA VAL A 67 7.31 0.46 -28.98
C VAL A 67 6.06 0.93 -28.22
N VAL A 68 4.87 0.53 -28.67
CA VAL A 68 3.61 0.83 -27.97
C VAL A 68 3.58 0.22 -26.57
N MET A 69 4.03 -1.03 -26.40
CA MET A 69 4.09 -1.67 -25.08
C MET A 69 5.05 -0.95 -24.12
N ILE A 70 6.23 -0.56 -24.59
CA ILE A 70 7.21 0.19 -23.78
C ILE A 70 6.65 1.57 -23.42
N ALA A 71 6.01 2.26 -24.38
CA ALA A 71 5.37 3.55 -24.11
C ALA A 71 4.24 3.41 -23.08
N LEU A 72 3.43 2.37 -23.17
CA LEU A 72 2.36 2.09 -22.20
C LEU A 72 2.93 1.74 -20.82
N LEU A 73 4.00 0.95 -20.74
CA LEU A 73 4.70 0.66 -19.48
C LEU A 73 5.18 1.95 -18.79
N LEU A 74 5.84 2.83 -19.54
CA LEU A 74 6.30 4.12 -19.02
C LEU A 74 5.12 5.01 -18.58
N ALA A 75 4.02 5.01 -19.33
CA ALA A 75 2.82 5.76 -18.98
C ALA A 75 2.17 5.26 -17.68
N VAL A 76 2.08 3.95 -17.49
CA VAL A 76 1.55 3.34 -16.26
C VAL A 76 2.45 3.65 -15.07
N ILE A 77 3.78 3.52 -15.21
CA ILE A 77 4.73 3.87 -14.15
C ILE A 77 4.61 5.35 -13.77
N ALA A 78 4.60 6.25 -14.76
CA ALA A 78 4.46 7.69 -14.52
C ALA A 78 3.14 8.02 -13.82
N SER A 79 2.03 7.39 -14.23
CA SER A 79 0.71 7.57 -13.62
C SER A 79 0.68 7.05 -12.18
N ALA A 80 1.26 5.89 -11.92
CA ALA A 80 1.37 5.31 -10.57
C ALA A 80 2.22 6.20 -9.64
N ILE A 81 3.33 6.74 -10.13
CA ILE A 81 4.17 7.67 -9.36
C ILE A 81 3.39 8.96 -9.07
N ALA A 82 2.69 9.52 -10.05
CA ALA A 82 1.90 10.74 -9.88
C ALA A 82 0.82 10.58 -8.79
N ILE A 83 0.10 9.45 -8.78
CA ILE A 83 -0.99 9.21 -7.82
C ILE A 83 -0.48 8.81 -6.44
N THR A 84 0.62 8.05 -6.36
CA THR A 84 1.24 7.71 -5.06
C THR A 84 1.86 8.91 -4.36
N GLN A 85 2.35 9.89 -5.12
CA GLN A 85 2.86 11.16 -4.57
C GLN A 85 1.74 12.19 -4.31
N ALA A 86 0.56 12.00 -4.91
CA ALA A 86 -0.57 12.87 -4.69
C ALA A 86 -0.99 12.83 -3.21
N GLN A 87 -1.02 14.01 -2.60
CA GLN A 87 -1.40 14.19 -1.21
C GLN A 87 -2.23 15.46 -1.05
N ARG A 88 -3.32 15.36 -0.30
CA ARG A 88 -4.11 16.50 0.12
C ARG A 88 -3.49 17.09 1.39
N LYS A 89 -2.96 18.31 1.28
CA LYS A 89 -2.38 19.04 2.42
C LYS A 89 -3.50 19.76 3.16
N ILE A 90 -3.76 19.39 4.41
CA ILE A 90 -4.69 20.10 5.28
C ILE A 90 -3.88 21.05 6.18
N ALA A 91 -4.17 22.34 6.11
CA ALA A 91 -3.50 23.33 6.95
C ALA A 91 -3.93 23.18 8.42
N VAL A 92 -2.94 23.08 9.30
CA VAL A 92 -3.10 23.05 10.76
C VAL A 92 -2.35 24.25 11.31
N GLN A 93 -3.00 24.97 12.22
CA GLN A 93 -2.37 26.04 12.97
C GLN A 93 -2.17 25.60 14.41
N TYR A 94 -0.94 25.76 14.90
CA TYR A 94 -0.64 25.55 16.31
C TYR A 94 -0.83 26.85 17.08
N ALA A 95 -1.45 26.74 18.26
CA ALA A 95 -1.71 27.86 19.13
C ALA A 95 -0.42 28.63 19.44
N LYS A 96 -0.49 29.94 19.27
CA LYS A 96 0.62 30.86 19.52
C LYS A 96 0.88 30.94 21.02
N ARG A 97 2.10 30.61 21.48
CA ARG A 97 2.49 30.84 22.87
C ARG A 97 2.80 32.33 23.04
N VAL A 98 1.89 33.07 23.66
CA VAL A 98 2.13 34.47 24.02
C VAL A 98 2.97 34.49 25.29
N VAL A 99 4.20 35.00 25.21
CA VAL A 99 5.06 35.23 26.38
C VAL A 99 5.34 36.73 26.44
N GLY A 100 4.77 37.42 27.43
CA GLY A 100 4.88 38.88 27.58
C GLY A 100 4.10 39.66 26.51
N ARG A 101 4.66 40.76 25.98
CA ARG A 101 4.08 41.59 24.88
C ARG A 101 4.51 41.15 23.48
N LYS A 102 5.39 40.13 23.37
CA LYS A 102 5.90 39.65 22.09
C LYS A 102 5.22 38.34 21.72
N GLN A 103 4.61 38.37 20.56
CA GLN A 103 3.81 37.30 20.03
C GLN A 103 4.74 36.39 19.21
N PHE A 104 5.30 35.34 19.82
CA PHE A 104 6.14 34.35 19.15
C PHE A 104 5.30 33.16 18.65
N GLY A 105 5.45 32.80 17.38
CA GLY A 105 4.89 31.56 16.83
C GLY A 105 3.50 31.69 16.21
N GLY A 106 3.08 30.64 15.51
CA GLY A 106 1.98 30.66 14.54
C GLY A 106 2.47 30.17 13.18
N GLN A 107 3.31 29.13 13.18
CA GLN A 107 3.71 28.50 11.94
C GLN A 107 2.55 27.61 11.50
N THR A 108 2.04 27.87 10.29
CA THR A 108 1.10 26.96 9.64
C THR A 108 1.86 25.72 9.25
N GLN A 109 1.47 24.57 9.79
CA GLN A 109 1.95 23.28 9.33
C GLN A 109 0.87 22.62 8.47
N TYR A 110 1.24 21.58 7.75
CA TYR A 110 0.32 20.82 6.92
C TYR A 110 0.28 19.38 7.41
N LEU A 111 -0.91 18.84 7.64
CA LEU A 111 -1.13 17.42 7.82
C LEU A 111 -1.32 16.79 6.43
N PRO A 112 -0.37 15.99 5.94
CA PRO A 112 -0.49 15.37 4.62
C PRO A 112 -1.41 14.13 4.71
N LEU A 113 -2.49 14.14 3.93
CA LEU A 113 -3.30 12.94 3.68
C LEU A 113 -2.97 12.42 2.28
N LYS A 114 -2.36 11.24 2.19
CA LYS A 114 -2.01 10.60 0.91
C LYS A 114 -3.26 10.10 0.19
N VAL A 115 -3.30 10.23 -1.13
CA VAL A 115 -4.43 9.76 -1.93
C VAL A 115 -4.61 8.25 -1.85
N ASN A 116 -3.50 7.52 -1.96
CA ASN A 116 -3.47 6.09 -1.69
C ASN A 116 -2.84 5.83 -0.30
N TYR A 117 -3.66 5.88 0.74
CA TYR A 117 -3.22 5.53 2.11
C TYR A 117 -2.96 4.02 2.26
N ALA A 118 -3.61 3.20 1.43
CA ALA A 118 -3.57 1.75 1.55
C ALA A 118 -2.35 1.09 0.90
N GLY A 119 -1.70 1.79 -0.04
CA GLY A 119 -0.50 1.31 -0.72
C GLY A 119 -0.77 0.01 -1.47
N VAL A 120 0.04 -1.02 -1.16
CA VAL A 120 -0.01 -2.34 -1.83
C VAL A 120 -0.83 -3.36 -1.02
N MET A 121 -1.25 -3.05 0.20
CA MET A 121 -1.95 -4.02 1.07
C MET A 121 -3.28 -4.51 0.47
N PRO A 122 -4.19 -3.65 -0.04
CA PRO A 122 -5.48 -4.12 -0.55
C PRO A 122 -5.38 -5.09 -1.73
N ILE A 123 -4.45 -4.85 -2.65
CA ILE A 123 -4.28 -5.70 -3.83
C ILE A 123 -3.76 -7.09 -3.44
N ILE A 124 -2.88 -7.17 -2.44
CA ILE A 124 -2.39 -8.46 -1.91
C ILE A 124 -3.55 -9.22 -1.25
N PHE A 125 -4.36 -8.56 -0.42
CA PHE A 125 -5.50 -9.23 0.21
C PHE A 125 -6.55 -9.67 -0.82
N ALA A 126 -6.86 -8.83 -1.81
CA ALA A 126 -7.80 -9.18 -2.86
C ALA A 126 -7.35 -10.42 -3.66
N THR A 127 -6.07 -10.45 -4.08
CA THR A 127 -5.50 -11.57 -4.85
C THR A 127 -5.37 -12.84 -4.02
N ALA A 128 -4.99 -12.74 -2.74
CA ALA A 128 -4.94 -13.88 -1.84
C ALA A 128 -6.34 -14.49 -1.61
N VAL A 129 -7.34 -13.66 -1.33
CA VAL A 129 -8.71 -14.14 -1.09
C VAL A 129 -9.32 -14.75 -2.35
N LEU A 130 -9.05 -14.17 -3.52
CA LEU A 130 -9.59 -14.67 -4.79
C LEU A 130 -8.91 -15.97 -5.27
N SER A 131 -7.63 -16.17 -4.95
CA SER A 131 -6.89 -17.39 -5.33
C SER A 131 -7.17 -18.60 -4.44
N LEU A 132 -7.61 -18.42 -3.18
CA LEU A 132 -7.85 -19.51 -2.24
C LEU A 132 -8.98 -20.48 -2.68
N PRO A 133 -10.20 -20.04 -3.03
CA PRO A 133 -11.28 -20.94 -3.43
C PRO A 133 -10.96 -21.85 -4.64
N PRO A 134 -10.44 -21.33 -5.77
CA PRO A 134 -10.13 -22.17 -6.92
C PRO A 134 -8.97 -23.14 -6.62
N MET A 135 -8.00 -22.76 -5.79
CA MET A 135 -6.95 -23.68 -5.34
C MET A 135 -7.52 -24.84 -4.50
N MET A 136 -8.44 -24.55 -3.58
CA MET A 136 -9.10 -25.59 -2.79
C MET A 136 -9.95 -26.51 -3.68
N LEU A 137 -10.75 -25.96 -4.58
CA LEU A 137 -11.59 -26.74 -5.50
C LEU A 137 -10.76 -27.67 -6.39
N GLN A 138 -9.61 -27.20 -6.89
CA GLN A 138 -8.70 -28.02 -7.69
C GLN A 138 -8.06 -29.14 -6.85
N TRP A 139 -7.77 -28.89 -5.58
CA TRP A 139 -7.19 -29.89 -4.69
C TRP A 139 -8.19 -31.00 -4.30
N PHE A 140 -9.44 -30.65 -4.02
CA PHE A 140 -10.48 -31.60 -3.64
C PHE A 140 -11.15 -32.30 -4.83
N PHE A 141 -11.24 -31.63 -5.99
CA PHE A 141 -11.96 -32.14 -7.17
C PHE A 141 -11.12 -32.04 -8.46
N PRO A 142 -9.94 -32.68 -8.52
CA PRO A 142 -8.98 -32.49 -9.61
C PRO A 142 -9.47 -33.00 -10.99
N THR A 143 -10.39 -33.97 -11.01
CA THR A 143 -10.87 -34.63 -12.24
C THR A 143 -12.22 -34.10 -12.75
N GLN A 144 -12.86 -33.19 -12.02
CA GLN A 144 -14.17 -32.66 -12.37
C GLN A 144 -14.04 -31.50 -13.36
N GLY A 145 -14.60 -31.66 -14.57
CA GLY A 145 -14.50 -30.66 -15.65
C GLY A 145 -15.13 -29.29 -15.36
N TRP A 146 -16.01 -29.19 -14.35
CA TRP A 146 -16.54 -27.91 -13.87
C TRP A 146 -15.58 -27.21 -12.91
N ALA A 147 -14.83 -27.95 -12.09
CA ALA A 147 -13.85 -27.39 -11.17
C ALA A 147 -12.65 -26.81 -11.94
N THR A 148 -12.20 -27.48 -13.00
CA THR A 148 -11.14 -26.99 -13.89
C THR A 148 -11.58 -25.77 -14.70
N LYS A 149 -12.86 -25.69 -15.11
CA LYS A 149 -13.44 -24.49 -15.76
C LYS A 149 -13.48 -23.30 -14.80
N ILE A 150 -13.92 -23.50 -13.55
CA ILE A 150 -13.93 -22.44 -12.53
C ILE A 150 -12.50 -21.95 -12.26
N TYR A 151 -11.53 -22.86 -12.15
CA TYR A 151 -10.13 -22.49 -12.01
C TYR A 151 -9.60 -21.67 -13.21
N GLY A 152 -9.95 -22.06 -14.44
CA GLY A 152 -9.58 -21.33 -15.65
C GLY A 152 -10.13 -19.90 -15.68
N GLU A 153 -11.38 -19.71 -15.25
CA GLU A 153 -12.03 -18.39 -15.25
C GLU A 153 -11.58 -17.47 -14.09
N LEU A 154 -11.28 -18.05 -12.91
CA LEU A 154 -10.88 -17.29 -11.72
C LEU A 154 -9.37 -17.16 -11.50
N VAL A 155 -8.53 -17.97 -12.14
CA VAL A 155 -7.06 -17.92 -11.94
C VAL A 155 -6.32 -17.85 -13.27
N GLY A 156 -6.86 -18.46 -14.32
CA GLY A 156 -6.27 -18.49 -15.66
C GLY A 156 -6.33 -17.18 -16.45
N GLY A 157 -6.75 -16.07 -15.83
CA GLY A 157 -6.89 -14.78 -16.51
C GLY A 157 -8.18 -14.62 -17.31
N GLY A 158 -9.24 -15.36 -16.94
CA GLY A 158 -10.58 -15.15 -17.49
C GLY A 158 -11.13 -13.75 -17.18
N THR A 159 -12.16 -13.32 -17.91
CA THR A 159 -12.79 -12.01 -17.71
C THR A 159 -13.30 -11.84 -16.27
N TRP A 160 -13.74 -12.93 -15.64
CA TRP A 160 -14.24 -12.91 -14.28
C TRP A 160 -13.15 -12.64 -13.24
N TYR A 161 -11.92 -13.09 -13.47
CA TYR A 161 -10.76 -12.75 -12.64
C TYR A 161 -10.54 -11.24 -12.55
N TYR A 162 -10.56 -10.54 -13.69
CA TYR A 162 -10.34 -9.09 -13.71
C TYR A 162 -11.50 -8.31 -13.08
N ILE A 163 -12.75 -8.75 -13.30
CA ILE A 163 -13.94 -8.11 -12.72
C ILE A 163 -13.98 -8.32 -11.20
N LEU A 164 -13.91 -9.57 -10.73
CA LEU A 164 -13.93 -9.89 -9.30
C LEU A 164 -12.68 -9.36 -8.60
N GLY A 165 -11.52 -9.39 -9.26
CA GLY A 165 -10.28 -8.83 -8.76
C GLY A 165 -10.39 -7.32 -8.58
N GLY A 166 -10.91 -6.59 -9.56
CA GLY A 166 -11.14 -5.14 -9.46
C GLY A 166 -12.13 -4.77 -8.34
N ILE A 167 -13.27 -5.46 -8.26
CA ILE A 167 -14.24 -5.26 -7.18
C ILE A 167 -13.63 -5.60 -5.82
N GLY A 168 -12.85 -6.69 -5.74
CA GLY A 168 -12.13 -7.09 -4.54
C GLY A 168 -11.14 -6.02 -4.09
N ILE A 169 -10.32 -5.50 -5.00
CA ILE A 169 -9.36 -4.42 -4.71
C ILE A 169 -10.09 -3.18 -4.18
N PHE A 170 -11.20 -2.80 -4.81
CA PHE A 170 -12.01 -1.66 -4.37
C PHE A 170 -12.53 -1.86 -2.94
N LEU A 171 -13.13 -3.03 -2.65
CA LEU A 171 -13.67 -3.35 -1.34
C LEU A 171 -12.57 -3.41 -0.26
N PHE A 172 -11.46 -4.11 -0.53
CA PHE A 172 -10.36 -4.23 0.41
C PHE A 172 -9.64 -2.90 0.64
N SER A 173 -9.62 -2.00 -0.34
CA SER A 173 -9.05 -0.65 -0.17
C SER A 173 -9.82 0.15 0.88
N TYR A 174 -11.16 0.12 0.79
CA TYR A 174 -12.02 0.75 1.79
C TYR A 174 -11.89 0.11 3.17
N PHE A 175 -11.91 -1.22 3.22
CA PHE A 175 -11.77 -1.96 4.48
C PHE A 175 -10.42 -1.68 5.15
N TRP A 176 -9.33 -1.65 4.38
CA TRP A 176 -8.00 -1.35 4.89
C TRP A 176 -7.90 0.06 5.48
N VAL A 177 -8.39 1.06 4.75
CA VAL A 177 -8.36 2.45 5.23
C VAL A 177 -9.22 2.61 6.49
N ALA A 178 -10.40 2.00 6.54
CA ALA A 178 -11.27 2.08 7.72
C ALA A 178 -10.65 1.44 8.98
N MET A 179 -9.85 0.38 8.83
CA MET A 179 -9.16 -0.25 9.96
C MET A 179 -7.94 0.54 10.44
N MET A 180 -7.15 1.07 9.50
CA MET A 180 -5.86 1.70 9.82
C MET A 180 -5.98 3.19 10.13
N PHE A 181 -6.88 3.90 9.45
CA PHE A 181 -7.06 5.34 9.65
C PHE A 181 -8.00 5.60 10.82
N GLN A 182 -7.43 6.06 11.94
CA GLN A 182 -8.18 6.37 13.18
C GLN A 182 -8.35 7.89 13.35
N PRO A 183 -9.41 8.50 12.79
CA PRO A 183 -9.59 9.95 12.80
C PRO A 183 -9.74 10.54 14.21
N SER A 184 -10.29 9.76 15.14
CA SER A 184 -10.44 10.15 16.55
C SER A 184 -9.09 10.38 17.22
N GLN A 185 -8.13 9.47 17.04
CA GLN A 185 -6.79 9.58 17.63
C GLN A 185 -6.03 10.77 17.04
N ILE A 186 -6.05 10.92 15.71
CA ILE A 186 -5.41 12.05 15.02
C ILE A 186 -5.98 13.39 15.52
N SER A 187 -7.30 13.47 15.75
CA SER A 187 -7.93 14.68 16.26
C SER A 187 -7.55 15.01 17.71
N GLU A 188 -7.40 13.99 18.57
CA GLU A 188 -7.03 14.18 19.97
C GLU A 188 -5.54 14.52 20.10
N ASP A 189 -4.68 13.91 19.27
CA ASP A 189 -3.27 14.28 19.17
C ASP A 189 -3.10 15.73 18.69
N LEU A 190 -3.89 16.16 17.71
CA LEU A 190 -3.89 17.54 17.23
C LEU A 190 -4.24 18.50 18.36
N LYS A 191 -5.31 18.20 19.10
CA LYS A 191 -5.78 18.98 20.24
C LYS A 191 -4.76 19.00 21.38
N ARG A 192 -4.15 17.85 21.71
CA ARG A 192 -3.11 17.71 22.75
C ARG A 192 -1.86 18.52 22.43
N ASN A 193 -1.49 18.58 21.15
CA ASN A 193 -0.37 19.38 20.67
C ASN A 193 -0.71 20.88 20.50
N GLY A 194 -1.92 21.32 20.89
CA GLY A 194 -2.38 22.70 20.74
C GLY A 194 -2.63 23.11 19.29
N GLY A 195 -2.74 22.14 18.38
CA GLY A 195 -3.08 22.33 16.98
C GLY A 195 -4.59 22.36 16.75
N TYR A 196 -5.02 23.14 15.77
CA TYR A 196 -6.39 23.14 15.28
C TYR A 196 -6.43 23.39 13.76
N ILE A 197 -7.49 22.89 13.13
CA ILE A 197 -7.77 23.17 11.72
C ILE A 197 -8.59 24.46 11.67
N PRO A 198 -8.16 25.51 10.97
CA PRO A 198 -8.94 26.73 10.81
C PRO A 198 -10.34 26.42 10.26
N GLY A 199 -11.38 26.91 10.93
CA GLY A 199 -12.78 26.70 10.52
C GLY A 199 -13.47 25.47 11.11
N VAL A 200 -12.75 24.58 11.83
CA VAL A 200 -13.34 23.40 12.48
C VAL A 200 -13.01 23.40 13.97
N ARG A 201 -14.02 23.15 14.82
CA ARG A 201 -13.83 23.11 16.27
C ARG A 201 -13.02 21.86 16.67
N PRO A 202 -11.96 21.98 17.51
CA PRO A 202 -11.16 20.84 17.94
C PRO A 202 -11.96 19.73 18.63
N GLY A 203 -11.56 18.48 18.42
CA GLY A 203 -12.22 17.28 18.96
C GLY A 203 -13.06 16.57 17.90
N LYS A 204 -14.28 16.16 18.26
CA LYS A 204 -15.17 15.36 17.40
C LYS A 204 -15.41 15.96 16.00
N PRO A 205 -15.67 17.27 15.84
CA PRO A 205 -15.86 17.87 14.50
C PRO A 205 -14.61 17.77 13.61
N THR A 206 -13.41 17.80 14.20
CA THR A 206 -12.15 17.57 13.47
C THR A 206 -12.04 16.12 13.00
N ALA A 207 -12.42 15.15 13.83
CA ALA A 207 -12.43 13.74 13.44
C ALA A 207 -13.40 13.48 12.28
N ASP A 208 -14.63 14.01 12.37
CA ASP A 208 -15.64 13.87 11.32
C ASP A 208 -15.20 14.50 9.98
N PHE A 209 -14.49 15.64 10.03
CA PHE A 209 -13.92 16.28 8.84
C PHE A 209 -12.81 15.45 8.18
N LEU A 210 -11.93 14.85 9.01
CA LEU A 210 -10.84 14.00 8.53
C LEU A 210 -11.38 12.71 7.92
N ASP A 211 -12.38 12.10 8.55
CA ASP A 211 -13.04 10.89 8.04
C ASP A 211 -13.70 11.15 6.68
N PHE A 212 -14.56 12.18 6.60
CA PHE A 212 -15.21 12.57 5.35
C PHE A 212 -14.23 12.86 4.21
N THR A 213 -13.12 13.52 4.54
CA THR A 213 -12.04 13.76 3.58
C THR A 213 -11.42 12.46 3.10
N MET A 214 -11.06 11.56 4.02
CA MET A 214 -10.40 10.31 3.68
C MET A 214 -11.30 9.40 2.87
N THR A 215 -12.59 9.27 3.17
CA THR A 215 -13.51 8.43 2.39
C THR A 215 -13.55 8.83 0.91
N ARG A 216 -13.58 10.14 0.62
CA ARG A 216 -13.54 10.66 -0.77
C ARG A 216 -12.19 10.46 -1.42
N LEU A 217 -11.12 10.60 -0.65
CA LEU A 217 -9.77 10.42 -1.14
C LEU A 217 -9.51 8.95 -1.51
N THR A 218 -9.96 8.03 -0.66
CA THR A 218 -9.95 6.58 -0.91
C THR A 218 -10.79 6.21 -2.12
N PHE A 219 -11.92 6.87 -2.36
CA PHE A 219 -12.71 6.64 -3.59
C PHE A 219 -11.89 6.92 -4.85
N ALA A 220 -11.24 8.08 -4.91
CA ALA A 220 -10.38 8.45 -6.03
C ALA A 220 -9.16 7.53 -6.14
N GLY A 221 -8.58 7.12 -5.01
CA GLY A 221 -7.44 6.21 -4.97
C GLY A 221 -7.76 4.76 -5.32
N ALA A 222 -8.98 4.29 -5.07
CA ALA A 222 -9.42 2.92 -5.35
C ALA A 222 -9.93 2.72 -6.79
N ILE A 223 -10.27 3.81 -7.49
CA ILE A 223 -10.64 3.77 -8.92
C ILE A 223 -9.39 3.69 -9.81
N PHE A 224 -8.25 4.21 -9.34
CA PHE A 224 -6.96 4.12 -10.02
C PHE A 224 -6.39 2.70 -9.98
#